data_AF-A0A6V7GV30-F1
#
_entry.id   AF-A0A6V7GV30-F1
#
_cell.length_a   1.000
_cell.length_b   1.000
_cell.length_c   1.000
_cell.angle_alpha   90.00
_cell.angle_beta   90.00
_cell.angle_gamma   90.00
#
_symmetry.space_group_name_H-M   'P 1'
#
loop_
_entity.id
_entity.type
_entity.pdbx_description
1 polymer ?
#
loop_
_entity_poly.entity_id
_entity_poly.type
_entity_poly.pdbx_seq_one_letter_code
_entity_poly.pdbx_strand_id
1 'polypeptide(L)'
;GQSTDYRPKKKTEKLCQSAVEIDSCLIMRITRIQTVLLCLLVILASCSHANNSTVSKSEKKLKILAIFAHLGKSHFDVFKPLLVELARRGHDLTVISHFPRTQEKAMSEEPLSTYKDISLLDEKLGIFVNVVDLNSINTFGRIPVVTRDLYMLFLMSGITCEICMKNAEVKRLVDSGEKFDLLLVESFNSNCYMALVHKFNAPFIQISTHQLMPWAIDNLGLSNEASYIPAMFTRLPRPMNFFQRMINAITILFSTMVFRTVFHWQDQSIANKYYGPGLPDLNSISNNASFMFVNTHYSLHGAISFPPNVIEVGGIHISPKVKPLPANIKKFLDEAHEGVLYFNLGSMVKTATMPKDKLDVLIKVFASIPRKVIWKWEVNEIPKLSSNVLVQKWLPQYDIL
;
A
#
# COMPACT_ATOMS: atom_id res chain seq x y z
N GLY A 1 -51.28 1.30 56.33
CA GLY A 1 -50.52 2.17 57.25
C GLY A 1 -49.09 2.17 56.80
N GLN A 2 -48.35 3.27 56.74
CA GLN A 2 -48.54 4.66 57.19
C GLN A 2 -47.92 5.53 56.08
N SER A 3 -48.69 6.46 55.48
CA SER A 3 -48.62 7.93 55.67
C SER A 3 -47.20 8.50 55.48
N THR A 4 -46.93 9.40 54.53
CA THR A 4 -47.56 10.71 54.32
C THR A 4 -47.60 11.05 52.82
N ASP A 5 -48.74 11.33 52.19
CA ASP A 5 -49.63 12.49 52.28
C ASP A 5 -49.04 13.78 51.68
N TYR A 6 -49.42 14.12 50.45
CA TYR A 6 -50.18 15.35 50.14
C TYR A 6 -50.52 15.47 48.63
N ARG A 7 -51.81 15.57 48.32
CA ARG A 7 -52.43 16.16 47.11
C ARG A 7 -53.80 16.67 47.58
N PRO A 8 -54.42 17.75 47.02
CA PRO A 8 -54.72 17.78 45.58
C PRO A 8 -54.99 19.15 44.88
N LYS A 9 -54.99 19.09 43.54
CA LYS A 9 -55.88 19.71 42.52
C LYS A 9 -56.08 21.24 42.37
N LYS A 10 -55.81 21.68 41.12
CA LYS A 10 -56.59 22.57 40.19
C LYS A 10 -57.34 23.78 40.79
N LYS A 11 -57.07 25.00 40.30
CA LYS A 11 -57.81 25.69 39.18
C LYS A 11 -57.37 27.16 39.01
N THR A 12 -57.29 27.59 37.74
CA THR A 12 -57.58 28.93 37.16
C THR A 12 -56.81 30.19 37.59
N GLU A 13 -56.09 30.75 36.59
CA GLU A 13 -56.18 32.14 36.09
C GLU A 13 -56.66 33.24 37.06
N LYS A 14 -55.75 34.17 37.40
CA LYS A 14 -55.85 35.60 37.01
C LYS A 14 -54.70 36.45 37.58
N LEU A 15 -54.25 37.39 36.73
CA LEU A 15 -53.67 38.70 37.04
C LEU A 15 -52.22 38.75 37.58
N CYS A 16 -51.24 38.74 36.67
CA CYS A 16 -50.08 39.62 36.83
C CYS A 16 -50.42 40.98 36.20
N GLN A 17 -50.77 41.94 37.07
CA GLN A 17 -50.68 43.37 36.77
C GLN A 17 -49.21 43.79 36.85
N SER A 18 -48.62 44.23 35.74
CA SER A 18 -47.76 45.43 35.68
C SER A 18 -47.12 45.52 34.29
N ALA A 19 -47.16 46.71 33.70
CA ALA A 19 -46.70 46.99 32.34
C ALA A 19 -45.17 47.05 32.18
N VAL A 20 -44.39 46.57 33.17
CA VAL A 20 -42.93 46.78 33.23
C VAL A 20 -42.13 45.51 32.91
N GLU A 21 -42.71 44.31 32.99
CA GLU A 21 -42.01 43.05 32.66
C GLU A 21 -42.10 42.64 31.17
N ILE A 22 -43.01 43.24 30.40
CA ILE A 22 -43.16 42.95 28.97
C ILE A 22 -41.96 43.50 28.17
N ASP A 23 -41.43 44.66 28.54
CA ASP A 23 -40.29 45.27 27.85
C ASP A 23 -38.99 44.46 28.02
N SER A 24 -38.70 43.95 29.21
CA SER A 24 -37.49 43.14 29.43
C SER A 24 -37.51 41.82 28.66
N CYS A 25 -38.68 41.19 28.54
CA CYS A 25 -38.83 39.95 27.77
C CYS A 25 -38.80 40.19 26.25
N LEU A 26 -39.35 41.32 25.78
CA LEU A 26 -39.30 41.74 24.39
C LEU A 26 -37.87 42.12 23.98
N ILE A 27 -37.16 42.88 24.81
CA ILE A 27 -35.76 43.28 24.58
C ILE A 27 -34.84 42.05 24.54
N MET A 28 -35.03 41.06 25.42
CA MET A 28 -34.29 39.79 25.39
C MET A 28 -34.59 38.92 24.16
N ARG A 29 -35.84 38.92 23.68
CA ARG A 29 -36.22 38.22 22.44
C ARG A 29 -35.66 38.92 21.20
N ILE A 30 -35.68 40.25 21.17
CA ILE A 30 -35.11 41.05 20.08
C ILE A 30 -33.60 40.85 20.01
N THR A 31 -32.88 40.85 21.15
CA THR A 31 -31.44 40.56 21.17
C THR A 31 -31.13 39.15 20.69
N ARG A 32 -31.86 38.11 21.14
CA ARG A 32 -31.65 36.73 20.66
C ARG A 32 -31.94 36.57 19.16
N ILE A 33 -33.01 37.18 18.64
CA ILE A 33 -33.33 37.14 17.21
C ILE A 33 -32.26 37.88 16.41
N GLN A 34 -31.78 39.03 16.89
CA GLN A 34 -30.67 39.77 16.27
C GLN A 34 -29.37 38.97 16.30
N THR A 35 -29.05 38.25 17.39
CA THR A 35 -27.87 37.38 17.46
C THR A 35 -27.98 36.20 16.51
N VAL A 36 -29.16 35.59 16.39
CA VAL A 36 -29.41 34.48 15.44
C VAL A 36 -29.34 34.97 14.00
N LEU A 37 -29.90 36.16 13.69
CA LEU A 37 -29.77 36.77 12.37
C LEU A 37 -28.33 37.15 12.05
N LEU A 38 -27.57 37.66 13.02
CA LEU A 38 -26.15 37.98 12.84
C LEU A 38 -25.32 36.72 12.59
N CYS A 39 -25.57 35.63 13.34
CA CYS A 39 -24.93 34.34 13.10
C CYS A 39 -25.31 33.75 11.73
N LEU A 40 -26.58 33.86 11.32
CA LEU A 40 -27.02 33.43 9.98
C LEU A 40 -26.39 34.29 8.87
N LEU A 41 -26.27 35.60 9.07
CA LEU A 41 -25.59 36.50 8.13
C LEU A 41 -24.08 36.22 8.05
N VAL A 42 -23.44 35.89 9.18
CA VAL A 42 -22.03 35.45 9.19
C VAL A 42 -21.87 34.10 8.50
N ILE A 43 -22.77 33.14 8.71
CA ILE A 43 -22.74 31.85 8.01
C ILE A 43 -22.99 32.05 6.51
N LEU A 44 -23.96 32.88 6.12
CA LEU A 44 -24.25 33.17 4.72
C LEU A 44 -23.12 33.99 4.05
N ALA A 45 -22.46 34.90 4.77
CA ALA A 45 -21.28 35.61 4.29
C ALA A 45 -20.05 34.70 4.16
N SER A 46 -19.93 33.68 5.03
CA SER A 46 -18.92 32.62 4.96
C SER A 46 -19.18 31.66 3.80
N CYS A 47 -20.46 31.38 3.50
CA CYS A 47 -20.87 30.57 2.34
C CYS A 47 -20.80 31.34 1.01
N SER A 48 -20.83 32.67 1.03
CA SER A 48 -20.71 33.51 -0.17
C SER A 48 -19.25 33.74 -0.60
N HIS A 49 -18.27 33.40 0.26
CA HIS A 49 -16.84 33.36 -0.10
C HIS A 49 -16.37 31.98 -0.59
N ALA A 50 -17.27 30.98 -0.67
CA ALA A 50 -17.05 29.83 -1.54
C ALA A 50 -17.28 30.25 -3.00
N ASN A 51 -16.45 31.19 -3.46
CA ASN A 51 -16.34 31.50 -4.86
C ASN A 51 -15.94 30.21 -5.57
N ASN A 52 -16.83 29.73 -6.43
CA ASN A 52 -16.51 28.85 -7.56
C ASN A 52 -15.54 29.58 -8.51
N SER A 53 -14.35 29.93 -8.02
CA SER A 53 -13.21 30.11 -8.87
C SER A 53 -12.81 28.70 -9.31
N THR A 54 -13.44 28.21 -10.38
CA THR A 54 -12.76 27.39 -11.36
C THR A 54 -11.60 28.20 -11.91
N VAL A 55 -10.58 28.41 -11.09
CA VAL A 55 -9.24 28.64 -11.58
C VAL A 55 -8.96 27.37 -12.34
N SER A 56 -9.05 27.45 -13.67
CA SER A 56 -8.28 26.59 -14.55
C SER A 56 -6.82 26.79 -14.17
N LYS A 57 -6.38 26.20 -13.05
CA LYS A 57 -4.98 26.02 -12.73
C LYS A 57 -4.50 25.19 -13.90
N SER A 58 -3.76 25.83 -14.81
CA SER A 58 -2.85 25.11 -15.68
C SER A 58 -2.13 24.12 -14.77
N GLU A 59 -2.52 22.83 -14.82
CA GLU A 59 -1.92 21.81 -13.97
C GLU A 59 -0.42 21.89 -14.23
N LYS A 60 0.36 22.27 -13.21
CA LYS A 60 1.79 22.41 -13.35
C LYS A 60 2.32 21.04 -13.77
N LYS A 61 2.76 20.93 -15.03
CA LYS A 61 3.41 19.72 -15.52
C LYS A 61 4.74 19.59 -14.79
N LEU A 62 4.90 18.46 -14.12
CA LEU A 62 6.09 18.12 -13.33
C LEU A 62 6.91 17.10 -14.09
N LYS A 63 8.22 17.16 -13.92
CA LYS A 63 9.14 16.13 -14.33
C LYS A 63 9.45 15.21 -13.16
N ILE A 64 9.01 13.96 -13.25
CA ILE A 64 8.96 13.02 -12.13
C ILE A 64 9.87 11.83 -12.44
N LEU A 65 10.77 11.51 -11.51
CA LEU A 65 11.56 10.28 -11.55
C LEU A 65 10.96 9.27 -10.58
N ALA A 66 10.54 8.12 -11.09
CA ALA A 66 9.95 7.03 -10.32
C ALA A 66 10.94 5.86 -10.23
N ILE A 67 11.33 5.47 -9.02
CA ILE A 67 12.34 4.45 -8.74
C ILE A 67 11.69 3.28 -7.99
N PHE A 68 11.34 2.25 -8.75
CA PHE A 68 10.64 1.03 -8.28
C PHE A 68 11.44 -0.21 -8.71
N ALA A 69 12.61 -0.36 -8.10
CA ALA A 69 13.62 -1.33 -8.50
C ALA A 69 13.47 -2.71 -7.84
N HIS A 70 12.39 -2.95 -7.09
CA HIS A 70 12.12 -4.28 -6.56
C HIS A 70 11.67 -5.27 -7.68
N LEU A 71 12.18 -6.50 -7.65
CA LEU A 71 11.92 -7.55 -8.65
C LEU A 71 10.51 -8.19 -8.57
N GLY A 72 9.78 -7.95 -7.47
CA GLY A 72 8.47 -8.53 -7.22
C GLY A 72 7.36 -7.82 -7.98
N LYS A 73 6.65 -8.52 -8.86
CA LYS A 73 5.57 -7.94 -9.68
C LYS A 73 4.46 -7.30 -8.85
N SER A 74 4.12 -7.92 -7.72
CA SER A 74 3.11 -7.41 -6.79
C SER A 74 3.47 -6.05 -6.21
N HIS A 75 4.75 -5.70 -6.13
CA HIS A 75 5.16 -4.38 -5.67
C HIS A 75 4.88 -3.32 -6.74
N PHE A 76 5.36 -3.57 -7.96
CA PHE A 76 5.16 -2.64 -9.07
C PHE A 76 3.68 -2.45 -9.44
N ASP A 77 2.89 -3.54 -9.42
CA ASP A 77 1.45 -3.48 -9.74
C ASP A 77 0.68 -2.52 -8.81
N VAL A 78 1.14 -2.31 -7.57
CA VAL A 78 0.49 -1.38 -6.65
C VAL A 78 0.68 0.08 -7.09
N PHE A 79 1.89 0.42 -7.55
CA PHE A 79 2.24 1.79 -7.93
C PHE A 79 1.85 2.12 -9.37
N LYS A 80 1.73 1.11 -10.23
CA LYS A 80 1.48 1.26 -11.67
C LYS A 80 0.30 2.20 -11.97
N PRO A 81 -0.89 2.10 -11.32
CA PRO A 81 -2.00 2.99 -11.62
C PRO A 81 -1.70 4.47 -11.32
N LEU A 82 -0.93 4.76 -10.28
CA LEU A 82 -0.47 6.12 -9.99
C LEU A 82 0.42 6.66 -11.10
N LEU A 83 1.39 5.87 -11.56
CA LEU A 83 2.32 6.29 -12.63
C LEU A 83 1.60 6.51 -13.96
N VAL A 84 0.67 5.61 -14.31
CA VAL A 84 -0.19 5.76 -15.49
C VAL A 84 -1.01 7.05 -15.39
N GLU A 85 -1.65 7.29 -14.25
CA GLU A 85 -2.50 8.47 -14.06
C GLU A 85 -1.70 9.79 -14.10
N LEU A 86 -0.49 9.81 -13.52
CA LEU A 86 0.40 10.98 -13.60
C LEU A 86 0.81 11.27 -15.05
N ALA A 87 1.18 10.25 -15.83
CA ALA A 87 1.48 10.43 -17.24
C ALA A 87 0.22 10.84 -18.05
N ARG A 88 -0.97 10.30 -17.73
CA ARG A 88 -2.25 10.69 -18.36
C ARG A 88 -2.58 12.16 -18.12
N ARG A 89 -2.19 12.72 -16.97
CA ARG A 89 -2.29 14.16 -16.66
C ARG A 89 -1.20 15.02 -17.33
N GLY A 90 -0.29 14.40 -18.08
CA GLY A 90 0.73 15.10 -18.87
C GLY A 90 2.01 15.46 -18.10
N HIS A 91 2.25 14.85 -16.93
CA HIS A 91 3.55 14.89 -16.27
C HIS A 91 4.60 14.11 -17.11
N ASP A 92 5.86 14.57 -17.13
CA ASP A 92 6.98 13.88 -17.79
C ASP A 92 7.58 12.88 -16.80
N LEU A 93 7.32 11.59 -17.03
CA LEU A 93 7.73 10.50 -16.15
C LEU A 93 8.90 9.74 -16.75
N THR A 94 9.94 9.56 -15.94
CA THR A 94 10.96 8.54 -16.16
C THR A 94 10.81 7.48 -15.07
N VAL A 95 10.59 6.22 -15.45
CA VAL A 95 10.32 5.11 -14.53
C VAL A 95 11.45 4.09 -14.61
N ILE A 96 12.18 3.92 -13.52
CA ILE A 96 13.20 2.89 -13.34
C ILE A 96 12.52 1.68 -12.68
N SER A 97 12.40 0.56 -13.40
CA SER A 97 11.79 -0.67 -12.86
C SER A 97 12.16 -1.93 -13.65
N HIS A 98 11.85 -3.10 -13.11
CA HIS A 98 11.93 -4.39 -13.83
C HIS A 98 10.72 -4.67 -14.76
N PHE A 99 9.77 -3.73 -14.85
CA PHE A 99 8.47 -3.94 -15.49
C PHE A 99 8.15 -2.84 -16.52
N PRO A 100 8.98 -2.69 -17.56
CA PRO A 100 8.79 -1.61 -18.52
C PRO A 100 7.47 -1.77 -19.30
N ARG A 101 6.84 -0.65 -19.66
CA ARG A 101 5.68 -0.62 -20.56
C ARG A 101 6.05 -1.03 -21.99
N THR A 102 7.32 -1.01 -22.36
CA THR A 102 7.83 -1.34 -23.70
C THR A 102 7.45 -2.73 -24.23
N GLN A 103 6.78 -3.55 -23.42
CA GLN A 103 5.98 -4.67 -23.93
C GLN A 103 4.91 -4.14 -24.89
N GLU A 104 5.02 -4.45 -26.18
CA GLU A 104 4.20 -3.92 -27.29
C GLU A 104 2.69 -3.88 -26.98
N LYS A 105 2.18 -4.89 -26.25
CA LYS A 105 0.78 -4.94 -25.79
C LYS A 105 0.41 -3.79 -24.84
N ALA A 106 1.26 -3.45 -23.88
CA ALA A 106 0.98 -2.39 -22.92
C ALA A 106 1.10 -0.99 -23.54
N MET A 107 2.01 -0.80 -24.52
CA MET A 107 2.10 0.46 -25.30
C MET A 107 0.92 0.64 -26.27
N SER A 108 0.49 -0.43 -26.94
CA SER A 108 -0.60 -0.38 -27.91
C SER A 108 -1.98 -0.16 -27.28
N GLU A 109 -2.23 -0.71 -26.09
CA GLU A 109 -3.49 -0.50 -25.36
C GLU A 109 -3.66 0.95 -24.88
N GLU A 110 -2.57 1.64 -24.55
CA GLU A 110 -2.59 3.04 -24.07
C GLU A 110 -1.24 3.74 -24.33
N PRO A 111 -1.12 4.56 -25.39
CA PRO A 111 0.11 5.28 -25.69
C PRO A 111 0.26 6.49 -24.77
N LEU A 112 1.18 6.40 -23.80
CA LEU A 112 1.55 7.50 -22.91
C LEU A 112 2.89 8.10 -23.36
N SER A 113 2.83 9.16 -24.17
CA SER A 113 4.03 9.78 -24.77
C SER A 113 4.98 10.41 -23.75
N THR A 114 4.49 10.76 -22.56
CA THR A 114 5.28 11.32 -21.47
C THR A 114 5.78 10.27 -20.47
N TYR A 115 5.59 8.98 -20.74
CA TYR A 115 6.05 7.88 -19.88
C TYR A 115 7.26 7.20 -20.52
N LYS A 116 8.44 7.34 -19.91
CA LYS A 116 9.69 6.75 -20.36
C LYS A 116 10.14 5.67 -19.39
N ASP A 117 10.49 4.49 -19.92
CA ASP A 117 11.01 3.39 -19.12
C ASP A 117 12.53 3.32 -19.16
N ILE A 118 13.13 3.12 -17.98
CA ILE A 118 14.47 2.59 -17.83
C ILE A 118 14.32 1.17 -17.26
N SER A 119 14.54 0.19 -18.13
CA SER A 119 14.40 -1.22 -17.77
C SER A 119 15.58 -1.71 -16.92
N LEU A 120 15.26 -2.27 -15.77
CA LEU A 120 16.16 -3.06 -14.93
C LEU A 120 16.02 -4.56 -15.18
N LEU A 121 15.18 -4.98 -16.13
CA LEU A 121 14.98 -6.39 -16.44
C LEU A 121 16.30 -7.02 -16.90
N ASP A 122 16.81 -7.95 -16.10
CA ASP A 122 17.96 -8.80 -16.45
C ASP A 122 17.39 -10.15 -16.94
N GLU A 123 17.69 -10.53 -18.18
CA GLU A 123 17.14 -11.75 -18.80
C GLU A 123 17.54 -13.03 -18.07
N LYS A 124 18.69 -13.05 -17.38
CA LYS A 124 19.18 -14.24 -16.67
C LYS A 124 18.52 -14.38 -15.31
N LEU A 125 18.29 -13.28 -14.62
CA LEU A 125 17.64 -13.27 -13.30
C LEU A 125 16.11 -13.28 -13.40
N GLY A 126 15.55 -12.72 -14.46
CA GLY A 126 14.12 -12.60 -14.69
C GLY A 126 13.43 -11.70 -13.66
N ILE A 127 12.14 -11.95 -13.44
CA ILE A 127 11.32 -11.29 -12.41
C ILE A 127 10.90 -12.30 -11.35
N PHE A 128 10.55 -11.80 -10.16
CA PHE A 128 10.17 -12.65 -9.05
C PHE A 128 8.69 -13.04 -9.17
N VAL A 129 8.46 -14.09 -9.96
CA VAL A 129 7.17 -14.77 -10.15
C VAL A 129 7.43 -16.27 -10.12
N ASN A 130 6.71 -17.01 -9.27
CA ASN A 130 6.82 -18.45 -9.07
C ASN A 130 8.25 -18.91 -8.72
N VAL A 131 8.97 -18.13 -7.91
CA VAL A 131 10.36 -18.39 -7.49
C VAL A 131 10.47 -19.10 -6.14
N VAL A 132 9.39 -19.14 -5.36
CA VAL A 132 9.36 -19.84 -4.06
C VAL A 132 8.99 -21.30 -4.28
N ASP A 133 9.96 -22.17 -4.09
CA ASP A 133 9.79 -23.62 -4.17
C ASP A 133 9.25 -24.17 -2.84
N LEU A 134 8.03 -24.74 -2.89
CA LEU A 134 7.38 -25.37 -1.74
C LEU A 134 8.11 -26.61 -1.22
N ASN A 135 8.87 -27.34 -2.06
CA ASN A 135 9.69 -28.46 -1.60
C ASN A 135 10.82 -28.01 -0.66
N SER A 136 11.28 -26.76 -0.81
CA SER A 136 12.34 -26.19 0.02
C SER A 136 11.86 -25.72 1.40
N ILE A 137 10.55 -25.69 1.65
CA ILE A 137 9.99 -25.28 2.95
C ILE A 137 10.50 -26.19 4.07
N ASN A 138 10.62 -27.50 3.83
CA ASN A 138 11.13 -28.44 4.83
C ASN A 138 12.63 -28.22 5.09
N THR A 139 13.41 -27.88 4.06
CA THR A 139 14.85 -27.61 4.16
C THR A 139 15.14 -26.42 5.07
N PHE A 140 14.33 -25.37 5.00
CA PHE A 140 14.47 -24.16 5.82
C PHE A 140 13.56 -24.14 7.06
N GLY A 141 12.80 -25.22 7.32
CA GLY A 141 11.79 -25.28 8.39
C GLY A 141 12.36 -25.19 9.81
N ARG A 142 13.67 -25.40 9.98
CA ARG A 142 14.38 -25.27 11.27
C ARG A 142 14.83 -23.83 11.58
N ILE A 143 14.85 -22.95 10.58
CA ILE A 143 15.22 -21.55 10.75
C ILE A 143 13.98 -20.78 11.23
N PRO A 144 14.10 -19.93 12.27
CA PRO A 144 13.00 -19.05 12.66
C PRO A 144 12.48 -18.25 11.46
N VAL A 145 11.16 -18.17 11.32
CA VAL A 145 10.48 -17.54 10.16
C VAL A 145 11.02 -16.14 9.88
N VAL A 146 11.14 -15.32 10.94
CA VAL A 146 11.66 -13.94 10.83
C VAL A 146 13.09 -13.93 10.28
N THR A 147 13.98 -14.78 10.79
CA THR A 147 15.37 -14.87 10.33
C THR A 147 15.45 -15.28 8.86
N ARG A 148 14.65 -16.28 8.45
CA ARG A 148 14.59 -16.73 7.06
C ARG A 148 14.08 -15.63 6.14
N ASP A 149 13.01 -14.94 6.53
CA ASP A 149 12.39 -13.89 5.71
C ASP A 149 13.33 -12.67 5.61
N LEU A 150 14.00 -12.27 6.69
CA LEU A 150 15.04 -11.23 6.66
C LEU A 150 16.22 -11.61 5.76
N TYR A 151 16.70 -12.87 5.84
CA TYR A 151 17.78 -13.33 4.97
C TYR A 151 17.39 -13.28 3.49
N MET A 152 16.17 -13.72 3.15
CA MET A 152 15.64 -13.60 1.78
C MET A 152 15.62 -12.13 1.33
N LEU A 153 15.08 -11.23 2.15
CA LEU A 153 15.02 -9.81 1.84
C LEU A 153 16.40 -9.17 1.68
N PHE A 154 17.39 -9.61 2.46
CA PHE A 154 18.78 -9.16 2.38
C PHE A 154 19.45 -9.56 1.06
N LEU A 155 19.26 -10.82 0.63
CA LEU A 155 19.76 -11.27 -0.67
C LEU A 155 19.11 -10.50 -1.81
N MET A 156 17.80 -10.31 -1.73
CA MET A 156 17.05 -9.56 -2.72
C MET A 156 17.51 -8.11 -2.82
N SER A 157 17.69 -7.41 -1.69
CA SER A 157 18.11 -6.02 -1.68
C SER A 157 19.47 -5.83 -2.35
N GLY A 158 20.43 -6.72 -2.07
CA GLY A 158 21.76 -6.68 -2.67
C GLY A 158 21.72 -6.88 -4.18
N ILE A 159 20.95 -7.87 -4.64
CA ILE A 159 20.76 -8.14 -6.08
C ILE A 159 20.13 -6.93 -6.78
N THR A 160 19.01 -6.41 -6.26
CA THR A 160 18.30 -5.29 -6.91
C THR A 160 19.11 -4.00 -6.88
N CYS A 161 19.83 -3.75 -5.77
CA CYS A 161 20.73 -2.62 -5.63
C CYS A 161 21.86 -2.69 -6.67
N GLU A 162 22.56 -3.83 -6.78
CA GLU A 162 23.64 -4.02 -7.75
C GLU A 162 23.14 -3.86 -9.19
N ILE A 163 21.98 -4.43 -9.55
CA ILE A 163 21.39 -4.29 -10.89
C ILE A 163 21.12 -2.82 -11.20
N CYS A 164 20.45 -2.11 -10.29
CA CYS A 164 20.07 -0.72 -10.49
C CYS A 164 21.30 0.19 -10.62
N MET A 165 22.28 0.05 -9.71
CA MET A 165 23.47 0.92 -9.69
C MET A 165 24.46 0.64 -10.82
N LYS A 166 24.48 -0.60 -11.32
CA LYS A 166 25.29 -1.00 -12.48
C LYS A 166 24.65 -0.60 -13.82
N ASN A 167 23.32 -0.43 -13.87
CA ASN A 167 22.59 -0.25 -15.12
C ASN A 167 23.08 0.97 -15.92
N ALA A 168 23.41 0.75 -17.20
CA ALA A 168 24.02 1.76 -18.04
C ALA A 168 23.10 2.94 -18.38
N GLU A 169 21.78 2.72 -18.45
CA GLU A 169 20.80 3.79 -18.66
C GLU A 169 20.60 4.61 -17.38
N VAL A 170 20.59 3.97 -16.21
CA VAL A 170 20.56 4.68 -14.92
C VAL A 170 21.80 5.57 -14.76
N LYS A 171 22.99 5.04 -15.06
CA LYS A 171 24.24 5.82 -15.03
C LYS A 171 24.19 6.97 -16.02
N ARG A 172 23.75 6.74 -17.26
CA ARG A 172 23.56 7.81 -18.25
C ARG A 172 22.59 8.89 -17.79
N LEU A 173 21.49 8.51 -17.14
CA LEU A 173 20.54 9.46 -16.59
C LEU A 173 21.18 10.33 -15.50
N VAL A 174 21.95 9.72 -14.58
CA VAL A 174 22.70 10.47 -13.55
C VAL A 174 23.73 11.40 -14.17
N ASP A 175 24.49 10.92 -15.16
CA ASP A 175 25.57 11.67 -15.82
C ASP A 175 25.05 12.77 -16.75
N SER A 176 23.79 12.68 -17.21
CA SER A 176 23.16 13.67 -18.09
C SER A 176 22.97 15.05 -17.45
N GLY A 177 23.01 15.12 -16.12
CA GLY A 177 22.72 16.35 -15.37
C GLY A 177 21.23 16.75 -15.37
N GLU A 178 20.35 15.87 -15.84
CA GLU A 178 18.90 16.08 -15.88
C GLU A 178 18.33 16.39 -14.48
N LYS A 179 17.36 17.30 -14.43
CA LYS A 179 16.70 17.74 -13.20
C LYS A 179 15.27 17.24 -13.17
N PHE A 180 14.82 16.88 -11.97
CA PHE A 180 13.47 16.43 -11.69
C PHE A 180 12.83 17.34 -10.63
N ASP A 181 11.52 17.55 -10.75
CA ASP A 181 10.75 18.30 -9.78
C ASP A 181 10.39 17.45 -8.55
N LEU A 182 10.28 16.13 -8.74
CA LEU A 182 9.82 15.18 -7.72
C LEU A 182 10.39 13.79 -7.99
N LEU A 183 10.81 13.10 -6.94
CA LEU A 183 11.14 11.67 -6.98
C LEU A 183 10.08 10.85 -6.24
N LEU A 184 9.67 9.74 -6.84
CA LEU A 184 8.87 8.70 -6.18
C LEU A 184 9.76 7.50 -5.97
N VAL A 185 9.89 7.03 -4.72
CA VAL A 185 10.80 5.93 -4.39
C VAL A 185 10.08 4.89 -3.56
N GLU A 186 10.26 3.63 -3.91
CA GLU A 186 9.74 2.53 -3.10
C GLU A 186 10.39 2.47 -1.72
N SER A 187 9.58 2.29 -0.67
CA SER A 187 10.03 2.01 0.70
C SER A 187 9.73 0.56 1.06
N PHE A 188 10.76 -0.29 0.95
CA PHE A 188 10.66 -1.72 1.25
C PHE A 188 11.91 -2.27 1.95
N ASN A 189 12.81 -2.93 1.23
CA ASN A 189 13.93 -3.69 1.80
C ASN A 189 15.32 -3.15 1.43
N SER A 190 15.42 -1.99 0.78
CA SER A 190 16.72 -1.39 0.41
C SER A 190 16.62 0.13 0.41
N ASN A 191 17.60 0.79 1.03
CA ASN A 191 17.82 2.24 0.96
C ASN A 191 18.86 2.60 -0.12
N CYS A 192 19.38 1.64 -0.88
CA CYS A 192 20.35 1.84 -1.95
C CYS A 192 19.96 3.00 -2.89
N TYR A 193 18.69 3.09 -3.26
CA TYR A 193 18.16 4.09 -4.18
C TYR A 193 18.21 5.54 -3.65
N MET A 194 18.46 5.74 -2.36
CA MET A 194 18.73 7.06 -1.80
C MET A 194 20.00 7.70 -2.39
N ALA A 195 20.91 6.89 -2.94
CA ALA A 195 22.04 7.41 -3.70
C ALA A 195 21.58 8.20 -4.94
N LEU A 196 20.54 7.73 -5.64
CA LEU A 196 19.96 8.43 -6.77
C LEU A 196 19.24 9.70 -6.31
N VAL A 197 18.49 9.63 -5.20
CA VAL A 197 17.86 10.81 -4.58
C VAL A 197 18.90 11.90 -4.32
N HIS A 198 20.04 11.53 -3.73
CA HIS A 198 21.13 12.48 -3.48
C HIS A 198 21.72 13.06 -4.77
N LYS A 199 21.93 12.24 -5.82
CA LYS A 199 22.49 12.69 -7.10
C LYS A 199 21.58 13.67 -7.84
N PHE A 200 20.28 13.40 -7.86
CA PHE A 200 19.31 14.30 -8.52
C PHE A 200 18.96 15.52 -7.66
N ASN A 201 19.09 15.41 -6.33
CA ASN A 201 18.90 16.48 -5.35
C ASN A 201 17.55 17.19 -5.51
N ALA A 202 16.47 16.41 -5.46
CA ALA A 202 15.09 16.87 -5.58
C ALA A 202 14.25 16.30 -4.43
N PRO A 203 13.14 16.97 -4.06
CA PRO A 203 12.24 16.46 -3.03
C PRO A 203 11.70 15.10 -3.46
N PHE A 204 11.48 14.21 -2.49
CA PHE A 204 11.06 12.85 -2.77
C PHE A 204 9.97 12.35 -1.82
N ILE A 205 9.14 11.47 -2.35
CA ILE A 205 8.07 10.79 -1.64
C ILE A 205 8.40 9.30 -1.61
N GLN A 206 8.30 8.71 -0.44
CA GLN A 206 8.39 7.27 -0.27
C GLN A 206 7.02 6.62 -0.46
N ILE A 207 6.96 5.45 -1.09
CA ILE A 207 5.71 4.70 -1.27
C ILE A 207 5.90 3.26 -0.83
N SER A 208 5.04 2.78 0.07
CA SER A 208 5.03 1.39 0.53
C SER A 208 3.80 0.65 0.01
N THR A 209 3.99 -0.58 -0.49
CA THR A 209 2.92 -1.42 -1.06
C THR A 209 2.10 -2.18 -0.01
N HIS A 210 2.51 -2.16 1.25
CA HIS A 210 1.96 -2.96 2.32
C HIS A 210 2.06 -2.21 3.66
N GLN A 211 1.73 -2.89 4.77
CA GLN A 211 2.00 -2.39 6.11
C GLN A 211 3.47 -2.02 6.27
N LEU A 212 3.75 -0.90 6.94
CA LEU A 212 5.12 -0.43 7.12
C LEU A 212 6.02 -1.50 7.77
N MET A 213 7.22 -1.63 7.21
CA MET A 213 8.24 -2.51 7.80
C MET A 213 8.74 -1.93 9.12
N PRO A 214 9.23 -2.77 10.05
CA PRO A 214 9.75 -2.31 11.34
C PRO A 214 10.81 -1.20 11.25
N TRP A 215 11.63 -1.23 10.19
CA TRP A 215 12.68 -0.25 9.95
C TRP A 215 12.23 1.03 9.24
N ALA A 216 10.98 1.10 8.77
CA ALA A 216 10.41 2.31 8.20
C ALA A 216 9.84 3.26 9.27
N ILE A 217 9.70 2.79 10.52
CA ILE A 217 9.05 3.54 11.61
C ILE A 217 9.88 4.77 12.01
N ASP A 218 11.20 4.70 11.96
CA ASP A 218 12.01 5.88 12.25
C ASP A 218 12.02 6.90 11.10
N ASN A 219 11.60 6.50 9.90
CA ASN A 219 11.42 7.43 8.79
C ASN A 219 10.26 8.37 9.18
N LEU A 220 10.45 9.69 9.04
CA LEU A 220 9.41 10.69 9.28
C LEU A 220 8.90 10.82 10.73
N GLY A 221 9.54 10.17 11.70
CA GLY A 221 9.20 10.27 13.13
C GLY A 221 7.95 9.50 13.53
N LEU A 222 7.68 8.33 12.93
CA LEU A 222 6.56 7.49 13.33
C LEU A 222 6.78 6.91 14.74
N SER A 223 5.68 6.74 15.48
CA SER A 223 5.68 5.98 16.72
C SER A 223 5.57 4.49 16.43
N ASN A 224 6.32 3.68 17.19
CA ASN A 224 6.22 2.23 17.10
C ASN A 224 5.08 1.71 17.97
N GLU A 225 4.00 1.26 17.35
CA GLU A 225 2.80 0.75 18.03
C GLU A 225 2.88 -0.76 18.36
N ALA A 226 4.06 -1.20 18.83
CA ALA A 226 4.41 -2.60 19.06
C ALA A 226 3.51 -3.33 20.08
N SER A 227 2.77 -2.58 20.92
CA SER A 227 1.91 -3.17 21.94
C SER A 227 0.60 -3.72 21.38
N TYR A 228 0.12 -3.28 20.21
CA TYR A 228 -1.14 -3.77 19.64
C TYR A 228 -1.11 -4.01 18.13
N ILE A 229 -0.09 -3.54 17.42
CA ILE A 229 0.14 -3.86 16.00
C ILE A 229 1.22 -4.95 15.89
N PRO A 230 0.86 -6.19 15.52
CA PRO A 230 1.83 -7.20 15.15
C PRO A 230 2.73 -6.71 14.01
N ALA A 231 4.03 -6.82 14.19
CA ALA A 231 5.01 -6.54 13.17
C ALA A 231 4.87 -7.54 12.02
N MET A 232 5.20 -7.07 10.83
CA MET A 232 5.36 -7.94 9.66
C MET A 232 6.25 -9.14 10.02
N PHE A 233 5.89 -10.32 9.48
CA PHE A 233 6.57 -11.62 9.69
C PHE A 233 6.37 -12.32 11.05
N THR A 234 5.80 -11.69 12.07
CA THR A 234 5.60 -12.32 13.39
C THR A 234 4.46 -13.34 13.44
N ARG A 235 3.47 -13.26 12.54
CA ARG A 235 2.25 -14.09 12.50
C ARG A 235 1.46 -14.11 13.83
N LEU A 236 1.59 -13.05 14.63
CA LEU A 236 0.90 -12.97 15.93
C LEU A 236 -0.58 -12.63 15.74
N PRO A 237 -1.47 -13.20 16.58
CA PRO A 237 -2.90 -12.94 16.51
C PRO A 237 -3.24 -11.54 17.00
N ARG A 238 -4.45 -11.08 16.68
CA ARG A 238 -5.05 -9.86 17.23
C ARG A 238 -6.32 -10.24 18.00
N PRO A 239 -6.49 -9.86 19.28
CA PRO A 239 -5.53 -9.13 20.13
C PRO A 239 -4.35 -10.00 20.63
N MET A 240 -3.21 -9.35 20.93
CA MET A 240 -2.03 -10.01 21.51
C MET A 240 -2.07 -10.01 23.05
N ASN A 241 -1.70 -11.14 23.65
CA ASN A 241 -1.42 -11.24 25.10
C ASN A 241 -0.05 -10.64 25.45
N PHE A 242 0.29 -10.54 26.75
CA PHE A 242 1.53 -9.92 27.23
C PHE A 242 2.80 -10.51 26.58
N PHE A 243 2.94 -11.83 26.55
CA PHE A 243 4.12 -12.49 25.98
C PHE A 243 4.21 -12.29 24.47
N GLN A 244 3.08 -12.29 23.77
CA GLN A 244 3.04 -12.00 22.33
C GLN A 244 3.46 -10.55 22.05
N ARG A 245 3.03 -9.59 22.87
CA ARG A 245 3.48 -8.19 22.77
C ARG A 245 4.99 -8.06 23.02
N MET A 246 5.53 -8.80 23.99
CA MET A 246 6.98 -8.83 24.25
C MET A 246 7.75 -9.40 23.05
N ILE A 247 7.31 -10.54 22.50
CA ILE A 247 7.91 -11.15 21.30
C ILE A 247 7.82 -10.18 20.11
N ASN A 248 6.70 -9.49 19.95
CA ASN A 248 6.51 -8.50 18.91
C ASN A 248 7.53 -7.36 19.01
N ALA A 249 7.66 -6.77 20.20
CA ALA A 249 8.62 -5.69 20.46
C ALA A 249 10.07 -6.14 20.19
N ILE A 250 10.46 -7.32 20.68
CA ILE A 250 11.80 -7.90 20.42
C ILE A 250 12.02 -8.12 18.92
N THR A 251 11.01 -8.61 18.20
CA THR A 251 11.11 -8.85 16.76
C THR A 251 11.29 -7.55 15.98
N ILE A 252 10.59 -6.49 16.37
CA ILE A 252 10.74 -5.16 15.77
C ILE A 252 12.17 -4.65 16.01
N LEU A 253 12.63 -4.65 17.26
CA LEU A 253 13.99 -4.19 17.61
C LEU A 253 15.05 -4.97 16.84
N PHE A 254 14.93 -6.30 16.78
CA PHE A 254 15.85 -7.16 16.05
C PHE A 254 15.83 -6.85 14.54
N SER A 255 14.66 -6.77 13.93
CA SER A 255 14.53 -6.51 12.48
C SER A 255 15.05 -5.13 12.10
N THR A 256 14.76 -4.11 12.92
CA THR A 256 15.25 -2.75 12.73
C THR A 256 16.76 -2.67 12.89
N MET A 257 17.34 -3.37 13.89
CA MET A 257 18.79 -3.45 14.06
C MET A 257 19.46 -4.12 12.85
N VAL A 258 18.94 -5.26 12.38
CA VAL A 258 19.48 -5.98 11.22
C VAL A 258 19.44 -5.10 9.97
N PHE A 259 18.34 -4.38 9.74
CA PHE A 259 18.23 -3.45 8.60
C PHE A 259 19.24 -2.29 8.71
N ARG A 260 19.30 -1.64 9.87
CA ARG A 260 20.19 -0.48 10.10
C ARG A 260 21.69 -0.81 10.11
N THR A 261 22.03 -2.09 10.22
CA THR A 261 23.43 -2.54 10.24
C THR A 261 23.77 -3.32 8.98
N VAL A 262 23.25 -4.54 8.84
CA VAL A 262 23.62 -5.48 7.79
C VAL A 262 23.14 -5.02 6.42
N PHE A 263 21.85 -4.65 6.29
CA PHE A 263 21.31 -4.18 5.01
C PHE A 263 21.92 -2.84 4.63
N HIS A 264 21.97 -1.91 5.59
CA HIS A 264 22.55 -0.59 5.40
C HIS A 264 24.01 -0.67 4.91
N TRP A 265 24.85 -1.51 5.53
CA TRP A 265 26.24 -1.67 5.10
C TRP A 265 26.34 -2.17 3.66
N GLN A 266 25.52 -3.16 3.29
CA GLN A 266 25.46 -3.65 1.92
C GLN A 266 25.02 -2.56 0.93
N ASP A 267 23.91 -1.88 1.20
CA ASP A 267 23.38 -0.82 0.35
C ASP A 267 24.38 0.33 0.18
N GLN A 268 24.99 0.79 1.28
CA GLN A 268 25.99 1.86 1.26
C GLN A 268 27.26 1.44 0.49
N SER A 269 27.73 0.21 0.70
CA SER A 269 28.90 -0.33 0.01
C SER A 269 28.69 -0.40 -1.50
N ILE A 270 27.56 -0.95 -1.94
CA ILE A 270 27.21 -1.03 -3.36
C ILE A 270 27.04 0.38 -3.94
N ALA A 271 26.31 1.28 -3.27
CA ALA A 271 26.15 2.65 -3.75
C ALA A 271 27.49 3.38 -3.89
N ASN A 272 28.38 3.26 -2.90
CA ASN A 272 29.72 3.87 -2.92
C ASN A 272 30.59 3.30 -4.04
N LYS A 273 30.49 1.99 -4.31
CA LYS A 273 31.19 1.33 -5.42
C LYS A 273 30.87 1.98 -6.78
N TYR A 274 29.63 2.40 -6.99
CA TYR A 274 29.18 2.94 -8.28
C TYR A 274 29.21 4.47 -8.40
N TYR A 275 29.03 5.18 -7.29
CA TYR A 275 28.90 6.65 -7.27
C TYR A 275 29.95 7.38 -6.43
N GLY A 276 30.92 6.64 -5.90
CA GLY A 276 32.06 7.12 -5.13
C GLY A 276 31.81 7.15 -3.61
N PRO A 277 32.89 7.21 -2.80
CA PRO A 277 32.82 7.17 -1.34
C PRO A 277 32.24 8.45 -0.70
N GLY A 278 31.96 9.49 -1.48
CA GLY A 278 31.44 10.78 -0.99
C GLY A 278 29.92 10.81 -0.81
N LEU A 279 29.22 9.68 -0.94
CA LEU A 279 27.78 9.64 -0.67
C LEU A 279 27.51 9.82 0.83
N PRO A 280 26.48 10.58 1.21
CA PRO A 280 26.00 10.61 2.58
C PRO A 280 25.52 9.23 3.03
N ASP A 281 25.31 9.09 4.34
CA ASP A 281 24.59 7.97 4.92
C ASP A 281 23.20 7.83 4.27
N LEU A 282 22.95 6.70 3.60
CA LEU A 282 21.70 6.45 2.88
C LEU A 282 20.48 6.45 3.81
N ASN A 283 20.63 6.04 5.07
CA ASN A 283 19.54 6.07 6.05
C ASN A 283 19.15 7.51 6.40
N SER A 284 20.13 8.40 6.57
CA SER A 284 19.91 9.83 6.82
C SER A 284 19.16 10.49 5.66
N ILE A 285 19.47 10.12 4.42
CA ILE A 285 18.71 10.61 3.25
C ILE A 285 17.27 10.08 3.30
N SER A 286 17.07 8.78 3.55
CA SER A 286 15.73 8.17 3.66
C SER A 286 14.84 8.86 4.70
N ASN A 287 15.41 9.29 5.83
CA ASN A 287 14.70 9.98 6.90
C ASN A 287 14.20 11.38 6.50
N ASN A 288 14.72 11.95 5.41
CA ASN A 288 14.38 13.29 4.92
C ASN A 288 13.33 13.27 3.78
N ALA A 289 12.52 12.21 3.69
CA ALA A 289 11.42 12.17 2.73
C ALA A 289 10.38 13.27 3.04
N SER A 290 9.73 13.83 2.02
CA SER A 290 8.70 14.86 2.23
C SER A 290 7.36 14.24 2.68
N PHE A 291 7.01 13.10 2.08
CA PHE A 291 5.84 12.31 2.43
C PHE A 291 6.13 10.82 2.32
N MET A 292 5.29 10.03 2.98
CA MET A 292 5.20 8.58 2.77
C MET A 292 3.77 8.17 2.47
N PHE A 293 3.56 7.52 1.34
CA PHE A 293 2.30 6.89 0.98
C PHE A 293 2.32 5.42 1.38
N VAL A 294 1.29 4.96 2.07
CA VAL A 294 1.21 3.58 2.58
C VAL A 294 -0.05 2.93 2.07
N ASN A 295 0.08 1.82 1.34
CA ASN A 295 -1.06 1.06 0.83
C ASN A 295 -1.69 0.20 1.94
N THR A 296 -2.24 0.86 2.96
CA THR A 296 -3.03 0.30 4.06
C THR A 296 -4.29 1.12 4.27
N HIS A 297 -5.22 0.56 5.05
CA HIS A 297 -6.38 1.28 5.55
C HIS A 297 -6.68 0.83 6.98
N TYR A 298 -6.95 1.78 7.87
CA TYR A 298 -7.25 1.52 9.28
C TYR A 298 -8.38 0.51 9.52
N SER A 299 -9.37 0.41 8.62
CA SER A 299 -10.46 -0.58 8.75
C SER A 299 -9.99 -2.04 8.67
N LEU A 300 -8.84 -2.29 8.01
CA LEU A 300 -8.26 -3.63 7.89
C LEU A 300 -7.10 -3.84 8.86
N HIS A 301 -6.29 -2.79 9.07
CA HIS A 301 -5.03 -2.89 9.81
C HIS A 301 -5.11 -2.34 11.25
N GLY A 302 -6.29 -1.88 11.68
CA GLY A 302 -6.48 -1.21 12.95
C GLY A 302 -6.09 0.26 12.88
N ALA A 303 -6.52 1.04 13.87
CA ALA A 303 -6.12 2.45 13.97
C ALA A 303 -4.63 2.55 14.30
N ILE A 304 -3.87 3.23 13.46
CA ILE A 304 -2.45 3.54 13.66
C ILE A 304 -2.32 5.07 13.68
N SER A 305 -1.57 5.59 14.65
CA SER A 305 -1.30 7.02 14.71
C SER A 305 -0.18 7.37 13.73
N PHE A 306 -0.55 7.89 12.55
CA PHE A 306 0.39 8.40 11.57
C PHE A 306 0.59 9.91 11.72
N PRO A 307 1.83 10.42 11.58
CA PRO A 307 2.07 11.85 11.46
C PRO A 307 1.46 12.37 10.14
N PRO A 308 1.19 13.69 10.00
CA PRO A 308 0.49 14.25 8.84
C PRO A 308 1.17 14.03 7.49
N ASN A 309 2.47 13.74 7.49
CA ASN A 309 3.27 13.44 6.30
C ASN A 309 3.23 11.96 5.89
N VAL A 310 2.47 11.12 6.59
CA VAL A 310 2.24 9.72 6.25
C VAL A 310 0.77 9.55 5.88
N ILE A 311 0.51 9.24 4.62
CA ILE A 311 -0.84 9.21 4.05
C ILE A 311 -1.20 7.77 3.63
N GLU A 312 -2.30 7.28 4.17
CA GLU A 312 -2.88 6.00 3.76
C GLU A 312 -3.51 6.12 2.37
N VAL A 313 -3.08 5.25 1.46
CA VAL A 313 -3.58 5.12 0.08
C VAL A 313 -4.01 3.67 -0.19
N GLY A 314 -4.63 3.04 0.80
CA GLY A 314 -5.09 1.66 0.74
C GLY A 314 -5.99 1.38 -0.47
N GLY A 315 -5.59 0.41 -1.29
CA GLY A 315 -6.34 0.01 -2.47
C GLY A 315 -6.13 0.92 -3.68
N ILE A 316 -5.08 1.77 -3.72
CA ILE A 316 -4.77 2.63 -4.88
C ILE A 316 -4.66 1.87 -6.22
N HIS A 317 -4.37 0.58 -6.14
CA HIS A 317 -4.20 -0.31 -7.28
C HIS A 317 -5.48 -1.02 -7.71
N ILE A 318 -6.54 -0.89 -6.93
CA ILE A 318 -7.84 -1.49 -7.19
C ILE A 318 -8.59 -0.59 -8.16
N SER A 319 -8.85 -1.12 -9.36
CA SER A 319 -9.65 -0.42 -10.36
C SER A 319 -11.10 -0.31 -9.86
N PRO A 320 -11.76 0.85 -9.97
CA PRO A 320 -13.20 0.95 -9.66
C PRO A 320 -14.08 0.22 -10.69
N LYS A 321 -13.50 -0.18 -11.83
CA LYS A 321 -14.18 -0.91 -12.90
C LYS A 321 -13.68 -2.35 -12.96
N VAL A 322 -14.62 -3.29 -12.85
CA VAL A 322 -14.41 -4.72 -13.14
C VAL A 322 -14.36 -4.93 -14.64
N LYS A 323 -13.36 -5.67 -15.11
CA LYS A 323 -13.20 -6.02 -16.53
C LYS A 323 -14.00 -7.29 -16.85
N PRO A 324 -14.49 -7.44 -18.09
CA PRO A 324 -15.11 -8.69 -18.51
C PRO A 324 -14.15 -9.88 -18.36
N LEU A 325 -14.65 -10.97 -17.78
CA LEU A 325 -13.89 -12.21 -17.62
C LEU A 325 -13.68 -12.90 -18.98
N PRO A 326 -12.53 -13.59 -19.18
CA PRO A 326 -12.34 -14.49 -20.32
C PRO A 326 -13.49 -15.49 -20.45
N ALA A 327 -13.93 -15.77 -21.68
CA ALA A 327 -15.15 -16.55 -21.94
C ALA A 327 -15.20 -17.91 -21.22
N ASN A 328 -14.05 -18.59 -21.13
CA ASN A 328 -13.92 -19.87 -20.44
C ASN A 328 -14.09 -19.74 -18.91
N ILE A 329 -13.53 -18.69 -18.30
CA ILE A 329 -13.71 -18.41 -16.86
C ILE A 329 -15.15 -17.98 -16.62
N LYS A 330 -15.68 -17.06 -17.42
CA LYS A 330 -17.06 -16.58 -17.30
C LYS A 330 -18.05 -17.75 -17.33
N LYS A 331 -17.98 -18.61 -18.36
CA LYS A 331 -18.84 -19.80 -18.47
C LYS A 331 -18.74 -20.71 -17.25
N PHE A 332 -17.52 -20.98 -16.79
CA PHE A 332 -17.29 -21.85 -15.64
C PHE A 332 -17.88 -21.29 -14.33
N LEU A 333 -17.83 -19.97 -14.15
CA LEU A 333 -18.42 -19.29 -12.98
C LEU A 333 -19.94 -19.14 -13.11
N ASP A 334 -20.47 -18.89 -14.32
CA ASP A 334 -21.93 -18.82 -14.58
C ASP A 334 -22.62 -20.16 -14.26
N GLU A 335 -21.92 -21.29 -14.42
CA GLU A 335 -22.39 -22.64 -14.10
C GLU A 335 -22.20 -23.03 -12.61
N ALA A 336 -21.68 -22.13 -11.76
CA ALA A 336 -21.33 -22.41 -10.37
C ALA A 336 -22.51 -22.20 -9.40
N HIS A 337 -23.59 -22.98 -9.54
CA HIS A 337 -24.81 -22.84 -8.72
C HIS A 337 -24.59 -23.01 -7.21
N GLU A 338 -23.60 -23.81 -6.82
CA GLU A 338 -23.24 -24.08 -5.41
C GLU A 338 -22.20 -23.08 -4.85
N GLY A 339 -21.81 -22.10 -5.66
CA GLY A 339 -20.75 -21.13 -5.37
C GLY A 339 -19.36 -21.58 -5.85
N VAL A 340 -18.38 -20.72 -5.60
CA VAL A 340 -17.03 -20.82 -6.13
C VAL A 340 -15.99 -20.80 -5.00
N LEU A 341 -15.00 -21.68 -5.09
CA LEU A 341 -13.76 -21.60 -4.33
C LEU A 341 -12.65 -21.08 -5.23
N TYR A 342 -12.17 -19.86 -4.96
CA TYR A 342 -10.98 -19.31 -5.60
C TYR A 342 -9.74 -19.68 -4.78
N PHE A 343 -8.80 -20.42 -5.38
CA PHE A 343 -7.56 -20.84 -4.72
C PHE A 343 -6.32 -20.29 -5.45
N ASN A 344 -5.54 -19.47 -4.75
CA ASN A 344 -4.33 -18.86 -5.29
C ASN A 344 -3.34 -18.59 -4.13
N LEU A 345 -2.07 -18.99 -4.29
CA LEU A 345 -0.98 -18.76 -3.31
C LEU A 345 -0.14 -17.51 -3.62
N GLY A 346 -0.64 -16.62 -4.47
CA GLY A 346 0.00 -15.38 -4.86
C GLY A 346 0.95 -15.53 -6.05
N SER A 347 1.71 -14.47 -6.34
CA SER A 347 2.60 -14.40 -7.50
C SER A 347 3.93 -15.13 -7.29
N MET A 348 4.38 -15.31 -6.04
CA MET A 348 5.73 -15.78 -5.71
C MET A 348 5.82 -17.29 -5.58
N VAL A 349 4.77 -17.94 -5.09
CA VAL A 349 4.76 -19.37 -4.80
C VAL A 349 4.58 -20.17 -6.08
N LYS A 350 5.47 -21.14 -6.32
CA LYS A 350 5.31 -22.12 -7.38
C LYS A 350 4.47 -23.27 -6.87
N THR A 351 3.15 -23.18 -7.01
CA THR A 351 2.21 -24.17 -6.48
C THR A 351 2.49 -25.57 -7.06
N ALA A 352 2.96 -25.63 -8.30
CA ALA A 352 3.35 -26.88 -8.95
C ALA A 352 4.48 -27.67 -8.27
N THR A 353 5.30 -27.04 -7.40
CA THR A 353 6.34 -27.76 -6.63
C THR A 353 5.86 -28.21 -5.26
N MET A 354 4.55 -28.13 -4.98
CA MET A 354 3.98 -28.64 -3.76
C MET A 354 4.32 -30.14 -3.57
N PRO A 355 4.76 -30.56 -2.37
CA PRO A 355 4.96 -31.98 -2.07
C PRO A 355 3.72 -32.81 -2.38
N LYS A 356 3.93 -34.00 -2.95
CA LYS A 356 2.86 -34.84 -3.48
C LYS A 356 1.76 -35.14 -2.45
N ASP A 357 2.14 -35.41 -1.20
CA ASP A 357 1.18 -35.68 -0.12
C ASP A 357 0.23 -34.50 0.12
N LYS A 358 0.72 -33.26 0.02
CA LYS A 358 -0.09 -32.04 0.17
C LYS A 358 -0.95 -31.77 -1.06
N LEU A 359 -0.36 -31.98 -2.25
CA LEU A 359 -1.06 -31.83 -3.53
C LEU A 359 -2.25 -32.81 -3.63
N ASP A 360 -2.03 -34.08 -3.31
CA ASP A 360 -3.05 -35.13 -3.35
C ASP A 360 -4.21 -34.81 -2.39
N VAL A 361 -3.90 -34.26 -1.21
CA VAL A 361 -4.92 -33.78 -0.25
C VAL A 361 -5.73 -32.63 -0.84
N LEU A 362 -5.10 -31.62 -1.43
CA LEU A 362 -5.83 -30.50 -2.06
C LEU A 362 -6.73 -30.98 -3.18
N ILE A 363 -6.23 -31.84 -4.08
CA ILE A 363 -7.02 -32.40 -5.18
C ILE A 363 -8.22 -33.18 -4.63
N LYS A 364 -8.02 -34.01 -3.60
CA LYS A 364 -9.11 -34.76 -2.97
C LYS A 364 -10.17 -33.84 -2.35
N VAL A 365 -9.75 -32.78 -1.66
CA VAL A 365 -10.67 -31.79 -1.06
C VAL A 365 -11.42 -31.00 -2.14
N PHE A 366 -10.72 -30.55 -3.19
CA PHE A 366 -11.33 -29.84 -4.30
C PHE A 366 -12.36 -30.70 -5.03
N ALA A 367 -12.09 -32.00 -5.19
CA ALA A 367 -13.03 -32.94 -5.78
C ALA A 367 -14.24 -33.27 -4.88
N SER A 368 -14.10 -33.18 -3.56
CA SER A 368 -15.16 -33.55 -2.63
C SER A 368 -16.19 -32.45 -2.36
N ILE A 369 -15.87 -31.19 -2.66
CA ILE A 369 -16.80 -30.08 -2.42
C ILE A 369 -17.76 -29.89 -3.60
N PRO A 370 -19.02 -29.50 -3.35
CA PRO A 370 -20.01 -29.27 -4.41
C PRO A 370 -19.73 -28.01 -5.24
N ARG A 371 -18.83 -27.14 -4.76
CA ARG A 371 -18.47 -25.87 -5.40
C ARG A 371 -17.58 -26.06 -6.61
N LYS A 372 -17.65 -25.11 -7.54
CA LYS A 372 -16.63 -24.97 -8.60
C LYS A 372 -15.36 -24.43 -7.97
N VAL A 373 -14.21 -25.00 -8.30
CA VAL A 373 -12.89 -24.55 -7.83
C VAL A 373 -12.16 -23.92 -8.99
N ILE A 374 -11.72 -22.68 -8.84
CA ILE A 374 -10.82 -22.04 -9.78
C ILE A 374 -9.45 -21.88 -9.12
N TRP A 375 -8.41 -22.40 -9.77
CA TRP A 375 -7.10 -22.57 -9.17
C TRP A 375 -5.98 -22.03 -10.06
N LYS A 376 -5.15 -21.12 -9.53
CA LYS A 376 -3.90 -20.72 -10.18
C LYS A 376 -2.89 -21.88 -10.17
N TRP A 377 -2.47 -22.33 -11.36
CA TRP A 377 -1.48 -23.39 -11.55
C TRP A 377 -0.49 -23.01 -12.64
N GLU A 378 0.79 -22.98 -12.31
CA GLU A 378 1.75 -22.19 -13.09
C GLU A 378 2.50 -22.96 -14.18
N VAL A 379 2.35 -24.29 -14.24
CA VAL A 379 3.02 -25.16 -15.23
C VAL A 379 2.01 -25.81 -16.18
N ASN A 380 2.51 -26.37 -17.29
CA ASN A 380 1.64 -27.00 -18.31
C ASN A 380 1.17 -28.40 -17.88
N GLU A 381 1.96 -29.07 -17.05
CA GLU A 381 1.66 -30.38 -16.50
C GLU A 381 0.54 -30.24 -15.47
N ILE A 382 -0.69 -30.47 -15.89
CA ILE A 382 -1.88 -30.38 -15.05
C ILE A 382 -2.11 -31.77 -14.41
N PRO A 383 -2.28 -31.86 -13.07
CA PRO A 383 -2.63 -33.11 -12.42
C PRO A 383 -4.00 -33.61 -12.87
N LYS A 384 -4.34 -34.87 -12.55
CA LYS A 384 -5.70 -35.36 -12.83
C LYS A 384 -6.71 -34.65 -11.91
N LEU A 385 -7.58 -33.84 -12.50
CA LEU A 385 -8.57 -33.03 -11.79
C LEU A 385 -10.00 -33.50 -12.08
N SER A 386 -10.90 -33.26 -11.13
CA SER A 386 -12.35 -33.44 -11.30
C SER A 386 -12.94 -32.31 -12.16
N SER A 387 -14.11 -32.56 -12.74
CA SER A 387 -14.79 -31.60 -13.65
C SER A 387 -15.24 -30.30 -12.97
N ASN A 388 -15.29 -30.27 -11.63
CA ASN A 388 -15.58 -29.06 -10.87
C ASN A 388 -14.33 -28.19 -10.63
N VAL A 389 -13.14 -28.56 -11.13
CA VAL A 389 -11.91 -27.77 -10.96
C VAL A 389 -11.43 -27.21 -12.30
N LEU A 390 -11.24 -25.89 -12.37
CA LEU A 390 -10.62 -25.19 -13.49
C LEU A 390 -9.26 -24.65 -13.05
N VAL A 391 -8.21 -24.99 -13.79
CA VAL A 391 -6.87 -24.41 -13.59
C VAL A 391 -6.51 -23.40 -14.67
N GLN A 392 -5.79 -22.36 -14.28
CA GLN A 392 -5.23 -21.34 -15.18
C GLN A 392 -3.85 -20.89 -14.69
N LYS A 393 -2.96 -20.55 -15.61
CA LYS A 393 -1.63 -20.00 -15.26
C LYS A 393 -1.71 -18.65 -14.57
N TRP A 394 -2.64 -17.82 -15.02
CA TRP A 394 -2.89 -16.51 -14.44
C TRP A 394 -4.40 -16.27 -14.41
N LEU A 395 -4.88 -15.79 -13.26
CA LEU A 395 -6.29 -15.52 -13.04
C LEU A 395 -6.49 -14.00 -12.92
N PRO A 396 -7.55 -13.43 -13.53
CA PRO A 396 -7.95 -12.05 -13.30
C PRO A 396 -8.56 -11.92 -11.89
N GLN A 397 -7.70 -11.98 -10.86
CA GLN A 397 -8.10 -12.12 -9.46
C GLN A 397 -9.15 -11.09 -9.02
N TYR A 398 -8.92 -9.81 -9.34
CA TYR A 398 -9.83 -8.73 -8.96
C TYR A 398 -11.19 -8.83 -9.68
N ASP A 399 -11.21 -9.33 -10.91
CA ASP A 399 -12.45 -9.42 -11.68
C ASP A 399 -13.27 -10.68 -11.33
N ILE A 400 -12.64 -11.66 -10.65
CA ILE A 400 -13.29 -12.86 -10.15
C ILE A 400 -13.90 -12.64 -8.76
N LEU A 401 -13.19 -11.91 -7.89
CA LEU A 401 -13.61 -11.58 -6.52
C LEU A 401 -14.63 -10.44 -6.52
#